data_AF-A0A1I1ZJS1-F1
#
_entry.id   AF-A0A1I1ZJS1-F1
#
_cell.length_a   1.000
_cell.length_b   1.000
_cell.length_c   1.000
_cell.angle_alpha   90.00
_cell.angle_beta   90.00
_cell.angle_gamma   90.00
#
_symmetry.space_group_name_H-M   'P 1'
#
loop_
_entity.id
_entity.type
_entity.pdbx_description
1 polymer ?
#
loop_
_entity_poly.entity_id
_entity_poly.type
_entity_poly.pdbx_seq_one_letter_code
_entity_poly.pdbx_strand_id
1 'polypeptide(L)'
;NEDCVIDEVCIAGTCTFIGDCQTDAHCAIGQTCQAGVCTGAPQCTTNAECAANEFCLFGECFAPKMCVKNKDCDVGQICVFGLCSAGVECAEHADCAAGQACFEGHCNTL
;
A
#
# COMPACT_ATOMS: atom_id res chain seq x y z
N ASN A 1 -23.64 -20.58 30.07
CA ASN A 1 -22.25 -20.39 29.61
C ASN A 1 -22.23 -19.72 28.22
N GLU A 2 -23.36 -19.10 27.84
CA GLU A 2 -23.62 -18.44 26.55
C GLU A 2 -24.06 -16.98 26.79
N ASP A 3 -23.79 -16.44 27.99
CA ASP A 3 -24.40 -15.20 28.49
C ASP A 3 -23.51 -13.97 28.30
N CYS A 4 -22.27 -14.14 27.85
CA CYS A 4 -21.37 -13.03 27.52
C CYS A 4 -21.42 -12.74 26.02
N VAL A 5 -21.35 -11.46 25.66
CA VAL A 5 -21.37 -11.03 24.26
C VAL A 5 -20.06 -11.41 23.55
N ILE A 6 -20.04 -11.29 22.22
CA ILE A 6 -18.84 -11.50 21.41
C ILE A 6 -17.70 -10.61 21.97
N ASP A 7 -16.49 -11.18 22.09
CA ASP A 7 -15.27 -10.59 22.67
C ASP A 7 -15.23 -10.44 24.20
N GLU A 8 -16.11 -11.14 24.92
CA GLU A 8 -16.08 -11.25 26.38
C GLU A 8 -15.94 -12.72 26.85
N VAL A 9 -15.19 -12.91 27.94
CA VAL A 9 -15.07 -14.20 28.61
C VAL A 9 -15.59 -14.13 30.04
N CYS A 10 -16.32 -15.16 30.48
CA CYS A 10 -16.83 -15.24 31.84
C CYS A 10 -15.72 -15.65 32.81
N ILE A 11 -15.29 -14.73 33.68
CA ILE A 11 -14.32 -14.98 34.75
C ILE A 11 -15.02 -14.73 36.08
N ALA A 12 -15.17 -15.79 36.90
CA ALA A 12 -15.81 -15.74 38.21
C ALA A 12 -17.25 -15.16 38.24
N GLY A 13 -18.01 -15.37 37.17
CA GLY A 13 -19.39 -14.87 37.05
C GLY A 13 -19.51 -13.44 36.53
N THR A 14 -18.39 -12.82 36.14
CA THR A 14 -18.35 -11.50 35.51
C THR A 14 -17.86 -11.65 34.06
N CYS A 15 -18.61 -11.11 33.10
CA CYS A 15 -18.14 -11.02 31.72
C CYS A 15 -17.02 -9.96 31.65
N THR A 16 -15.83 -10.39 31.23
CA THR A 16 -14.65 -9.54 31.10
C THR A 16 -14.33 -9.38 29.62
N PHE A 17 -14.27 -8.14 29.16
CA PHE A 17 -13.81 -7.81 27.83
C PHE A 17 -12.34 -8.19 27.67
N ILE A 18 -12.05 -8.97 26.63
CA ILE A 18 -10.70 -9.49 26.32
C ILE A 18 -10.13 -8.95 25.02
N GLY A 19 -10.89 -8.12 24.28
CA GLY A 19 -10.36 -7.43 23.11
C GLY A 19 -9.44 -6.26 23.47
N ASP A 20 -8.71 -5.78 22.47
CA ASP A 20 -7.84 -4.61 22.58
C ASP A 20 -8.63 -3.29 22.49
N CYS A 21 -9.80 -3.28 21.83
CA CYS A 21 -10.60 -2.08 21.61
C CYS A 21 -12.11 -2.35 21.57
N GLN A 22 -12.92 -1.37 21.99
CA GLN A 22 -14.37 -1.39 21.78
C GLN A 22 -14.83 -0.32 20.79
N THR A 23 -14.02 0.72 20.62
CA THR A 23 -14.25 1.83 19.70
C THR A 23 -12.92 2.24 19.10
N ASP A 24 -12.96 2.95 17.97
CA ASP A 24 -11.75 3.46 17.30
C ASP A 24 -10.92 4.36 18.21
N ALA A 25 -11.55 5.03 19.19
CA ALA A 25 -10.87 5.89 20.16
C ALA A 25 -9.94 5.12 21.12
N HIS A 26 -10.08 3.79 21.22
CA HIS A 26 -9.17 2.95 22.00
C HIS A 26 -7.94 2.52 21.20
N CYS A 27 -7.93 2.75 19.88
CA CYS A 27 -6.83 2.37 19.01
C CYS A 27 -5.87 3.54 18.75
N ALA A 28 -4.66 3.22 18.28
CA ALA A 28 -3.69 4.25 17.90
C ALA A 28 -4.20 5.06 16.69
N ILE A 29 -3.62 6.25 16.48
CA ILE A 29 -3.98 7.11 15.35
C ILE A 29 -3.80 6.32 14.03
N GLY A 30 -4.85 6.28 13.22
CA GLY A 30 -4.88 5.56 11.95
C GLY A 30 -5.40 4.13 12.04
N GLN A 31 -5.60 3.58 13.24
CA GLN A 31 -6.26 2.29 13.44
C GLN A 31 -7.76 2.42 13.63
N THR A 32 -8.49 1.37 13.29
CA THR A 32 -9.94 1.22 13.52
C THR A 32 -10.20 -0.05 14.30
N CYS A 33 -11.21 0.02 15.16
CA CYS A 33 -11.61 -1.09 15.99
C CYS A 33 -12.54 -2.02 15.21
N GLN A 34 -12.02 -3.19 14.84
CA GLN A 34 -12.75 -4.18 14.10
C GLN A 34 -12.80 -5.48 14.89
N ALA A 35 -14.00 -5.89 15.32
CA ALA A 35 -14.25 -7.10 16.10
C ALA A 35 -13.31 -7.25 17.31
N GLY A 36 -13.23 -6.21 18.14
CA GLY A 36 -12.41 -6.23 19.36
C GLY A 36 -10.91 -6.01 19.14
N VAL A 37 -10.45 -5.87 17.89
CA VAL A 37 -9.02 -5.74 17.54
C VAL A 37 -8.76 -4.43 16.80
N CYS A 38 -7.68 -3.73 17.17
CA CYS A 38 -7.22 -2.56 16.43
C CYS A 38 -6.56 -2.98 15.12
N THR A 39 -7.18 -2.64 14.00
CA THR A 39 -6.74 -2.99 12.65
C THR A 39 -6.46 -1.74 11.81
N GLY A 40 -5.81 -1.91 10.66
CA GLY A 40 -5.55 -0.79 9.73
C GLY A 40 -4.40 0.12 10.13
N ALA A 41 -3.50 -0.32 11.04
CA ALA A 41 -2.28 0.43 11.31
C ALA A 41 -1.49 0.61 9.99
N PRO A 42 -1.06 1.84 9.66
CA PRO A 42 -0.18 2.04 8.54
C PRO A 42 1.12 1.27 8.79
N GLN A 43 1.63 0.57 7.79
CA GLN A 43 2.91 -0.14 7.87
C GLN A 43 4.07 0.83 8.12
N CYS A 44 3.90 2.09 7.71
CA CYS A 44 4.84 3.16 7.95
C CYS A 44 4.11 4.49 8.15
N THR A 45 4.67 5.37 8.98
CA THR A 45 4.32 6.80 9.00
C THR A 45 5.43 7.67 8.41
N THR A 46 6.64 7.14 8.39
CA THR A 46 7.83 7.79 7.87
C THR A 46 8.64 6.82 7.02
N ASN A 47 9.45 7.35 6.09
CA ASN A 47 10.34 6.52 5.27
C ASN A 47 11.35 5.71 6.10
N ALA A 48 11.65 6.13 7.33
CA ALA A 48 12.57 5.44 8.22
C ALA A 48 12.03 4.12 8.78
N GLU A 49 10.70 3.92 8.71
CA GLU A 49 10.04 2.68 9.11
C GLU A 49 10.05 1.61 8.00
N CYS A 50 10.34 2.01 6.77
CA CYS A 50 10.43 1.11 5.62
C CYS A 50 11.85 0.56 5.42
N ALA A 51 11.98 -0.52 4.66
CA ALA A 51 13.28 -1.10 4.36
C ALA A 51 14.15 -0.15 3.51
N ALA A 52 15.44 -0.49 3.37
CA ALA A 52 16.34 0.30 2.53
C ALA A 52 15.83 0.36 1.08
N ASN A 53 15.70 1.57 0.54
CA ASN A 53 15.12 1.90 -0.78
C ASN A 53 13.59 1.81 -0.88
N GLU A 54 12.88 1.78 0.25
CA GLU A 54 11.43 1.92 0.29
C GLU A 54 11.02 3.31 0.77
N PHE A 55 9.87 3.77 0.29
CA PHE A 55 9.28 5.05 0.67
C PHE A 55 7.91 4.83 1.27
N CYS A 56 7.63 5.57 2.34
CA CYS A 56 6.32 5.53 2.94
C CYS A 56 5.33 6.37 2.13
N LEU A 57 4.41 5.70 1.45
CA LEU A 57 3.39 6.30 0.61
C LEU A 57 2.03 5.76 1.05
N PHE A 58 1.12 6.65 1.46
CA PHE A 58 -0.23 6.31 1.92
C PHE A 58 -0.29 5.29 3.08
N GLY A 59 0.75 5.23 3.91
CA GLY A 59 0.82 4.27 5.01
C GLY A 59 1.35 2.90 4.62
N GLU A 60 1.83 2.74 3.38
CA GLU A 60 2.46 1.52 2.89
C GLU A 60 3.90 1.79 2.43
N CYS A 61 4.78 0.83 2.66
CA CYS A 61 6.16 0.90 2.17
C CYS A 61 6.21 0.50 0.70
N PHE A 62 6.47 1.49 -0.16
CA PHE A 62 6.57 1.29 -1.60
C PHE A 62 8.04 1.18 -2.01
N ALA A 63 8.40 0.04 -2.60
CA ALA A 63 9.70 -0.19 -3.22
C ALA A 63 9.63 0.14 -4.73
N PRO A 64 10.10 1.31 -5.19
CA PRO A 64 10.17 1.58 -6.61
C PRO A 64 11.17 0.62 -7.28
N LYS A 65 10.73 -0.03 -8.37
CA LYS A 65 11.61 -0.91 -9.14
C LYS A 65 12.54 -0.06 -10.00
N MET A 66 13.82 -0.13 -9.69
CA MET A 66 14.88 0.53 -10.46
C MET A 66 15.16 -0.26 -11.74
N CYS A 67 15.51 0.43 -12.81
CA CYS A 67 15.78 -0.17 -14.10
C CYS A 67 16.90 0.58 -14.85
N VAL A 68 17.54 -0.11 -15.78
CA VAL A 68 18.46 0.50 -16.75
C VAL A 68 17.88 0.40 -18.16
N LYS A 69 17.07 -0.64 -18.40
CA LYS A 69 16.39 -0.90 -19.67
C LYS A 69 14.96 -1.40 -19.41
N ASN A 70 14.10 -1.28 -20.42
CA ASN A 70 12.70 -1.70 -20.35
C ASN A 70 12.53 -3.16 -19.90
N LYS A 71 13.46 -4.05 -20.28
CA LYS A 71 13.45 -5.47 -19.90
C LYS A 71 13.67 -5.73 -18.39
N ASP A 72 14.13 -4.74 -17.64
CA ASP A 72 14.29 -4.87 -16.19
C ASP A 72 12.94 -4.67 -15.46
N CYS A 73 11.95 -4.08 -16.14
CA CYS A 73 10.62 -3.82 -15.60
C CYS A 73 9.67 -5.00 -15.83
N ASP A 74 8.57 -5.04 -15.06
CA ASP A 74 7.54 -6.06 -15.26
C ASP A 74 6.75 -5.81 -16.54
N VAL A 75 5.96 -6.80 -16.96
CA VAL A 75 5.16 -6.70 -18.21
C VAL A 75 4.22 -5.50 -18.11
N GLY A 76 4.22 -4.64 -19.14
CA GLY A 76 3.44 -3.40 -19.17
C GLY A 76 4.11 -2.20 -18.50
N GLN A 77 5.36 -2.35 -18.05
CA GLN A 77 6.16 -1.25 -17.51
C GLN A 77 7.35 -0.92 -18.40
N ILE A 78 7.76 0.34 -18.35
CA ILE A 78 8.94 0.86 -19.05
C ILE A 78 9.88 1.58 -18.11
N CYS A 79 11.13 1.62 -18.51
CA CYS A 79 12.18 2.28 -17.75
C CYS A 79 12.25 3.77 -18.09
N VAL A 80 11.74 4.61 -17.20
CA VAL A 80 11.70 6.06 -17.34
C VAL A 80 12.58 6.68 -16.26
N PHE A 81 13.65 7.38 -16.67
CA PHE A 81 14.63 7.99 -15.74
C PHE A 81 15.20 7.02 -14.68
N GLY A 82 15.32 5.73 -15.03
CA GLY A 82 15.85 4.70 -14.12
C GLY A 82 14.82 4.07 -13.19
N LEU A 83 13.54 4.38 -13.37
CA LEU A 83 12.41 3.85 -12.61
C LEU A 83 11.41 3.15 -13.54
N CYS A 84 10.93 1.98 -13.13
CA CYS A 84 9.86 1.30 -13.82
C CYS A 84 8.54 2.03 -13.58
N SER A 85 7.96 2.56 -14.64
CA SER A 85 6.65 3.20 -14.64
C SER A 85 5.70 2.43 -15.54
N ALA A 86 4.39 2.52 -15.28
CA ALA A 86 3.39 1.98 -16.18
C ALA A 86 3.53 2.65 -17.56
N GLY A 87 3.76 1.84 -18.59
CA GLY A 87 3.91 2.32 -19.96
C GLY A 87 2.56 2.35 -20.66
N VAL A 88 2.29 3.41 -21.42
CA VAL A 88 1.22 3.40 -22.42
C VAL A 88 1.80 2.77 -23.68
N GLU A 89 1.22 1.67 -24.15
CA GLU A 89 1.62 1.05 -25.41
C GLU A 89 1.28 1.96 -26.60
N CYS A 90 2.17 2.01 -27.59
CA CYS A 90 2.00 2.78 -28.82
C CYS A 90 2.62 2.06 -30.01
N ALA A 91 2.06 2.25 -31.19
CA ALA A 91 2.66 1.86 -32.46
C ALA A 91 3.37 3.06 -33.13
N GLU A 92 2.80 4.26 -32.97
CA GLU A 92 3.30 5.49 -33.55
C GLU A 92 3.25 6.66 -32.56
N HIS A 93 3.99 7.73 -32.86
CA HIS A 93 4.06 8.92 -32.01
C HIS A 93 2.70 9.59 -31.79
N ALA A 94 1.77 9.43 -32.73
CA ALA A 94 0.42 9.98 -32.65
C ALA A 94 -0.48 9.27 -31.62
N ASP A 95 -0.11 8.06 -31.19
CA ASP A 95 -0.83 7.33 -30.13
C ASP A 95 -0.56 7.93 -28.74
N CYS A 96 0.50 8.73 -28.62
CA CYS A 96 0.94 9.32 -27.36
C CYS A 96 0.34 10.71 -27.14
N ALA A 97 0.17 11.10 -25.86
CA ALA A 97 -0.34 12.42 -25.53
C ALA A 97 0.66 13.52 -25.94
N ALA A 98 0.17 14.76 -26.07
CA ALA A 98 1.02 15.89 -26.43
C ALA A 98 2.20 16.04 -25.44
N GLY A 99 3.44 16.10 -25.98
CA GLY A 99 4.67 16.09 -25.18
C GLY A 99 5.26 14.70 -24.93
N GLN A 100 4.67 13.65 -25.49
CA GLN A 100 5.19 12.28 -25.45
C GLN A 100 5.52 11.79 -26.86
N ALA A 101 6.42 10.82 -26.95
CA ALA A 101 6.85 10.18 -28.18
C ALA A 101 6.91 8.66 -28.01
N CYS A 102 6.62 7.93 -29.08
CA CYS A 102 6.64 6.48 -29.06
C CYS A 102 8.07 5.96 -29.21
N PHE A 103 8.61 5.39 -28.14
CA PHE A 103 9.93 4.77 -28.11
C PHE A 103 9.83 3.33 -27.64
N GLU A 104 10.40 2.41 -28.43
CA GLU A 104 10.37 0.96 -28.19
C GLU A 104 8.96 0.40 -27.91
N GLY A 105 7.93 0.96 -28.56
CA GLY A 105 6.54 0.52 -28.41
C GLY A 105 5.80 1.13 -27.22
N HIS A 106 6.40 2.12 -26.54
CA HIS A 106 5.75 2.81 -25.42
C HIS A 106 5.95 4.34 -25.44
N CYS A 107 4.91 5.05 -24.99
CA CYS A 107 4.94 6.51 -24.89
C CYS A 107 5.87 6.95 -23.76
N ASN A 108 6.91 7.69 -24.13
CA ASN A 108 7.85 8.32 -23.22
C ASN A 108 7.73 9.84 -23.33
N THR A 109 7.82 10.53 -22.20
CA THR A 109 7.89 12.00 -22.19
C THR A 109 9.20 12.46 -22.83
N LEU A 110 9.10 13.42 -23.76
CA LEU A 110 10.26 14.03 -24.44
C LEU A 110 11.11 14.89 -23.49
#